data_AF-A0A9N8DUS0-F1
#
_entry.id   AF-A0A9N8DUS0-F1
#
_cell.length_a   1.000
_cell.length_b   1.000
_cell.length_c   1.000
_cell.angle_alpha   90.00
_cell.angle_beta   90.00
_cell.angle_gamma   90.00
#
_symmetry.space_group_name_H-M   'P 1'
#
loop_
_entity.id
_entity.type
_entity.pdbx_description
1 polymer ?
#
loop_
_entity_poly.entity_id
_entity_poly.type
_entity_poly.pdbx_seq_one_letter_code
_entity_poly.pdbx_strand_id
1 'polypeptide(L)'
;MQSNNTVAANMANPAATEAPTKLRRSTGSMPTKKAVVVNKQIRGSTGTLPRRRRRVVSFGTVQIREFERIAGDNPAVSQGPSLSLGWKSIDQKPLTVRKYEDTRERASVLTPLTRETRKFLLTFVFDVSSEDIKRSEKSAAKIQAQRHETIKQLLHNKAIRRKKSFPPRQVDTPELENTSTTTTTSSKPQVVIEDPLPRKHVAGNTKLLRKVEDARKRLLEQGWATYARLQ
;
A
#
# COMPACT_ATOMS: atom_id res chain seq x y z
N MET A 1 46.59 -16.08 -41.61
CA MET A 1 46.84 -14.65 -41.35
C MET A 1 46.16 -14.32 -40.04
N GLN A 2 46.93 -14.30 -38.93
CA GLN A 2 47.40 -13.06 -38.28
C GLN A 2 46.20 -12.19 -37.86
N SER A 3 45.97 -11.78 -36.61
CA SER A 3 46.81 -11.73 -35.42
C SER A 3 45.95 -11.30 -34.22
N ASN A 4 46.42 -11.70 -33.04
CA ASN A 4 46.02 -11.37 -31.67
C ASN A 4 45.67 -9.89 -31.43
N ASN A 5 44.75 -9.62 -30.48
CA ASN A 5 45.01 -8.54 -29.53
C ASN A 5 44.37 -8.80 -28.15
N THR A 6 45.25 -9.07 -27.19
CA THR A 6 45.00 -9.18 -25.76
C THR A 6 45.45 -7.86 -25.15
N VAL A 7 44.54 -7.11 -24.54
CA VAL A 7 44.91 -5.98 -23.69
C VAL A 7 44.26 -6.18 -22.32
N ALA A 8 45.07 -6.73 -21.42
CA ALA A 8 44.85 -6.68 -19.99
C ALA A 8 45.08 -5.24 -19.52
N ALA A 9 44.09 -4.66 -18.84
CA ALA A 9 44.25 -3.43 -18.09
C ALA A 9 43.77 -3.66 -16.65
N ASN A 10 44.76 -3.91 -15.80
CA ASN A 10 44.72 -3.72 -14.36
C ASN A 10 44.10 -2.36 -14.02
N MET A 11 43.00 -2.33 -13.26
CA MET A 11 42.63 -1.16 -12.49
C MET A 11 42.47 -1.54 -11.02
N ALA A 12 43.35 -0.95 -10.23
CA ALA A 12 43.54 -1.15 -8.81
C ALA A 12 42.30 -0.72 -8.01
N ASN A 13 41.97 -1.53 -7.00
CA ASN A 13 41.04 -1.20 -5.92
C ASN A 13 41.70 -0.18 -4.97
N PRO A 14 41.13 1.02 -4.76
CA PRO A 14 41.46 1.81 -3.59
C PRO A 14 40.71 1.26 -2.37
N ALA A 15 41.50 0.74 -1.43
CA ALA A 15 41.09 0.37 -0.08
C ALA A 15 40.38 1.55 0.60
N ALA A 16 39.07 1.42 0.82
CA ALA A 16 38.31 2.32 1.67
C ALA A 16 38.40 1.83 3.12
N THR A 17 39.14 2.60 3.90
CA THR A 17 39.36 2.54 5.34
C THR A 17 38.05 2.40 6.12
N GLU A 18 37.83 1.23 6.71
CA GLU A 18 36.75 0.98 7.66
C GLU A 18 37.06 1.64 9.01
N ALA A 19 36.27 2.64 9.41
CA ALA A 19 36.28 3.18 10.76
C ALA A 19 35.23 2.44 11.61
N PRO A 20 35.61 1.78 12.73
CA PRO A 20 34.65 1.12 13.59
C PRO A 20 33.97 2.14 14.52
N THR A 21 32.82 2.67 14.10
CA THR A 21 31.95 3.50 14.97
C THR A 21 31.23 2.61 15.97
N LYS A 22 31.83 2.43 17.16
CA LYS A 22 31.23 1.75 18.32
C LYS A 22 30.04 2.55 18.87
N LEU A 23 28.86 2.42 18.27
CA LEU A 23 27.60 2.82 18.91
C LEU A 23 27.15 1.71 19.88
N ARG A 24 27.56 1.87 21.14
CA ARG A 24 27.05 1.13 22.30
C ARG A 24 25.53 1.39 22.42
N ARG A 25 24.71 0.54 21.80
CA ARG A 25 23.29 0.44 22.18
C ARG A 25 23.24 -0.28 23.52
N SER A 26 22.80 0.45 24.54
CA SER A 26 22.53 -0.07 25.87
C SER A 26 21.53 -1.22 25.75
N THR A 27 22.00 -2.44 25.96
CA THR A 27 21.14 -3.58 26.20
C THR A 27 20.46 -3.33 27.55
N GLY A 28 19.20 -2.91 27.49
CA GLY A 28 18.31 -2.92 28.65
C GLY A 28 18.19 -4.36 29.13
N SER A 29 19.07 -4.71 30.07
CA SER A 29 19.08 -5.94 30.84
C SER A 29 17.77 -6.00 31.63
N MET A 30 16.76 -6.65 31.06
CA MET A 30 15.55 -7.01 31.76
C MET A 30 15.96 -7.91 32.94
N PRO A 31 15.58 -7.59 34.19
CA PRO A 31 15.87 -8.47 35.32
C PRO A 31 15.16 -9.80 35.08
N THR A 32 15.94 -10.84 34.77
CA THR A 32 15.46 -12.21 34.79
C THR A 32 15.09 -12.51 36.24
N LYS A 33 13.79 -12.61 36.51
CA LYS A 33 13.28 -13.13 37.77
C LYS A 33 13.94 -14.48 37.99
N LYS A 34 14.81 -14.56 38.99
CA LYS A 34 15.46 -15.80 39.42
C LYS A 34 14.35 -16.84 39.59
N ALA A 35 14.29 -17.80 38.67
CA ALA A 35 13.44 -18.96 38.83
C ALA A 35 13.99 -19.71 40.06
N VAL A 36 13.28 -19.58 41.17
CA VAL A 36 13.53 -20.37 42.36
C VAL A 36 13.36 -21.83 41.94
N VAL A 37 14.48 -22.54 41.83
CA VAL A 37 14.52 -23.98 41.66
C VAL A 37 14.05 -24.58 42.99
N VAL A 38 12.73 -24.64 43.16
CA VAL A 38 12.11 -25.45 44.21
C VAL A 38 12.24 -26.89 43.74
N ASN A 39 13.35 -27.52 44.13
CA ASN A 39 13.57 -28.95 43.95
C ASN A 39 12.65 -29.70 44.94
N LYS A 40 11.36 -29.80 44.60
CA LYS A 40 10.38 -30.52 45.42
C LYS A 40 10.42 -32.00 45.05
N GLN A 41 11.25 -32.74 45.77
CA GLN A 41 11.19 -34.19 45.89
C GLN A 41 9.83 -34.55 46.54
N ILE A 42 8.78 -34.66 45.73
CA ILE A 42 7.53 -35.31 46.14
C ILE A 42 7.56 -36.72 45.57
N ARG A 43 8.09 -37.64 46.37
CA ARG A 43 7.77 -39.06 46.27
C ARG A 43 6.38 -39.24 46.87
N GLY A 44 5.37 -39.40 46.01
CA GLY A 44 3.99 -39.63 46.42
C GLY A 44 3.19 -40.16 45.26
N SER A 45 3.09 -41.48 45.17
CA SER A 45 2.31 -42.23 44.18
C SER A 45 0.81 -42.18 44.50
N THR A 46 0.23 -40.99 44.54
CA THR A 46 -1.23 -40.82 44.63
C THR A 46 -1.79 -40.69 43.23
N GLY A 47 -2.71 -41.58 42.85
CA GLY A 47 -3.32 -41.72 41.52
C GLY A 47 -3.45 -40.42 40.74
N THR A 48 -2.51 -40.21 39.82
CA THR A 48 -2.48 -39.03 38.96
C THR A 48 -3.60 -39.15 37.94
N LEU A 49 -4.69 -38.40 38.12
CA LEU A 49 -5.72 -38.25 37.10
C LEU A 49 -5.04 -37.94 35.76
N PRO A 50 -5.47 -38.57 34.64
CA PRO A 50 -4.81 -38.42 33.35
C PRO A 50 -4.74 -36.94 32.98
N ARG A 51 -3.52 -36.40 33.10
CA ARG A 51 -3.23 -35.00 32.83
C ARG A 51 -3.63 -34.75 31.38
N ARG A 52 -4.69 -33.96 31.16
CA ARG A 52 -5.17 -33.60 29.82
C ARG A 52 -3.96 -33.21 28.97
N ARG A 53 -3.64 -34.05 27.97
CA ARG A 53 -2.53 -33.77 27.06
C ARG A 53 -2.81 -32.40 26.45
N ARG A 54 -1.93 -31.44 26.73
CA ARG A 54 -2.02 -30.12 26.11
C ARG A 54 -1.89 -30.37 24.61
N ARG A 55 -2.94 -30.04 23.85
CA ARG A 55 -2.89 -30.09 22.39
C ARG A 55 -1.93 -29.00 21.97
N VAL A 56 -0.76 -29.38 21.48
CA VAL A 56 0.23 -28.46 20.94
C VAL A 56 0.16 -28.60 19.43
N VAL A 57 -0.02 -27.48 18.74
CA VAL A 57 0.06 -27.40 17.28
C VAL A 57 1.48 -27.01 16.93
N SER A 58 2.10 -27.75 16.01
CA SER A 58 3.39 -27.42 15.42
C SER A 58 3.25 -27.30 13.91
N PHE A 59 4.05 -26.43 13.31
CA PHE A 59 4.12 -26.25 11.86
C PHE A 59 5.39 -26.91 11.35
N GLY A 60 5.28 -27.75 10.31
CA GLY A 60 6.41 -28.50 9.75
C GLY A 60 7.13 -27.73 8.65
N THR A 61 6.42 -27.47 7.56
CA THR A 61 6.96 -26.85 6.34
C THR A 61 6.12 -25.66 5.90
N VAL A 62 6.76 -24.75 5.18
CA VAL A 62 6.19 -23.56 4.56
C VAL A 62 6.27 -23.75 3.05
N GLN A 63 5.15 -23.53 2.37
CA GLN A 63 5.09 -23.45 0.91
C GLN A 63 4.90 -21.99 0.52
N ILE A 64 5.80 -21.46 -0.30
CA ILE A 64 5.76 -20.07 -0.76
C ILE A 64 5.26 -20.08 -2.20
N ARG A 65 4.27 -19.24 -2.48
CA ARG A 65 3.76 -19.00 -3.84
C ARG A 65 3.95 -17.54 -4.20
N GLU A 66 4.59 -17.30 -5.34
CA GLU A 66 4.78 -15.96 -5.88
C GLU A 66 3.77 -15.72 -6.98
N PHE A 67 3.06 -14.59 -6.93
CA PHE A 67 2.04 -14.25 -7.91
C PHE A 67 2.54 -13.12 -8.82
N GLU A 68 2.14 -13.16 -10.08
CA GLU A 68 2.38 -12.05 -11.00
C GLU A 68 1.72 -10.76 -10.50
N ARG A 69 2.30 -9.61 -10.82
CA ARG A 69 1.74 -8.31 -10.49
C ARG A 69 1.10 -7.69 -11.73
N ILE A 70 -0.15 -7.28 -11.61
CA ILE A 70 -0.97 -6.74 -12.69
C ILE A 70 -1.53 -5.36 -12.32
N ALA A 71 -2.02 -4.62 -13.32
CA ALA A 71 -2.79 -3.40 -13.08
C ALA A 71 -4.19 -3.74 -12.55
N GLY A 72 -4.54 -3.22 -11.38
CA GLY A 72 -5.81 -3.48 -10.71
C GLY A 72 -6.74 -2.27 -10.65
N ASP A 73 -7.97 -2.49 -10.20
CA ASP A 73 -9.03 -1.49 -10.06
C ASP A 73 -9.33 -1.11 -8.60
N ASN A 74 -8.39 -1.32 -7.67
CA ASN A 74 -8.59 -1.02 -6.26
C ASN A 74 -8.85 0.49 -6.03
N PRO A 75 -10.06 0.90 -5.59
CA PRO A 75 -10.41 2.30 -5.42
C PRO A 75 -9.75 2.96 -4.20
N ALA A 76 -9.04 2.22 -3.35
CA ALA A 76 -8.34 2.78 -2.19
C ALA A 76 -7.08 3.59 -2.57
N VAL A 77 -6.63 3.50 -3.82
CA VAL A 77 -5.49 4.30 -4.29
C VAL A 77 -5.92 5.76 -4.48
N SER A 78 -5.15 6.72 -3.97
CA SER A 78 -5.49 8.13 -4.14
C SER A 78 -5.43 8.56 -5.61
N GLN A 79 -4.38 8.14 -6.33
CA GLN A 79 -4.17 8.45 -7.74
C GLN A 79 -3.38 7.33 -8.44
N GLY A 80 -3.50 7.27 -9.76
CA GLY A 80 -2.72 6.38 -10.61
C GLY A 80 -3.21 4.92 -10.60
N PRO A 81 -2.47 4.02 -11.28
CA PRO A 81 -2.87 2.63 -11.40
C PRO A 81 -2.64 1.91 -10.07
N SER A 82 -3.58 1.06 -9.67
CA SER A 82 -3.36 0.20 -8.51
C SER A 82 -2.54 -1.04 -8.90
N LEU A 83 -1.73 -1.54 -7.98
CA LEU A 83 -1.04 -2.82 -8.13
C LEU A 83 -1.94 -3.91 -7.54
N SER A 84 -2.21 -4.96 -8.32
CA SER A 84 -2.92 -6.15 -7.89
C SER A 84 -2.09 -7.40 -8.15
N LEU A 85 -2.47 -8.50 -7.51
CA LEU A 85 -1.91 -9.82 -7.80
C LEU A 85 -2.77 -10.50 -8.88
N GLY A 86 -2.12 -11.07 -9.88
CA GLY A 86 -2.77 -11.93 -10.87
C GLY A 86 -2.98 -13.34 -10.33
N TRP A 87 -3.58 -14.19 -11.16
CA TRP A 87 -3.87 -15.58 -10.81
C TRP A 87 -2.73 -16.54 -11.14
N LYS A 88 -1.77 -16.13 -11.99
CA LYS A 88 -0.60 -16.95 -12.29
C LYS A 88 0.35 -16.93 -11.09
N SER A 89 0.73 -18.11 -10.64
CA SER A 89 1.68 -18.29 -9.55
C SER A 89 2.84 -19.20 -9.94
N ILE A 90 3.98 -18.95 -9.30
CA ILE A 90 5.15 -19.81 -9.32
C ILE A 90 5.32 -20.38 -7.92
N ASP A 91 5.22 -21.70 -7.82
CA ASP A 91 5.37 -22.42 -6.56
C ASP A 91 6.85 -22.64 -6.26
N GLN A 92 7.30 -22.24 -5.06
CA GLN A 92 8.64 -22.50 -4.58
C GLN A 92 8.74 -23.85 -3.87
N LYS A 93 9.95 -24.37 -3.75
CA LYS A 93 10.22 -25.61 -3.01
C LYS A 93 9.82 -25.44 -1.53
N PRO A 94 9.19 -26.45 -0.89
CA PRO A 94 8.86 -26.38 0.52
C PRO A 94 10.11 -26.17 1.39
N LEU A 95 10.01 -25.25 2.35
CA LEU A 95 11.08 -24.93 3.32
C LEU A 95 10.64 -25.32 4.72
N THR A 96 11.57 -25.66 5.61
CA THR A 96 11.23 -25.80 7.03
C THR A 96 10.97 -24.43 7.64
N VAL A 97 10.07 -24.37 8.63
CA VAL A 97 9.70 -23.09 9.28
C VAL A 97 10.94 -22.34 9.79
N ARG A 98 11.89 -23.06 10.41
CA ARG A 98 13.13 -22.46 10.91
C ARG A 98 13.97 -21.82 9.80
N LYS A 99 14.15 -22.52 8.67
CA LYS A 99 14.89 -21.97 7.52
C LYS A 99 14.20 -20.72 6.98
N TYR A 100 12.87 -20.75 6.87
CA TYR A 100 12.11 -19.58 6.41
C TYR A 100 12.33 -18.37 7.32
N GLU A 101 12.16 -18.52 8.64
CA GLU A 101 12.34 -17.44 9.62
C GLU A 101 13.78 -16.89 9.65
N ASP A 102 14.79 -17.75 9.47
CA ASP A 102 16.20 -17.34 9.44
C ASP A 102 16.53 -16.53 8.16
N THR A 103 15.92 -16.89 7.03
CA THR A 103 16.15 -16.20 5.74
C THR A 103 15.25 -14.99 5.50
N ARG A 104 14.11 -14.91 6.20
CA ARG A 104 13.12 -13.88 5.95
C ARG A 104 13.67 -12.54 6.41
N GLU A 105 13.89 -11.63 5.46
CA GLU A 105 14.12 -10.23 5.78
C GLU A 105 12.93 -9.71 6.58
N ARG A 106 13.18 -9.26 7.81
CA ARG A 106 12.17 -8.53 8.57
C ARG A 106 11.96 -7.22 7.83
N ALA A 107 10.84 -7.12 7.12
CA ALA A 107 10.47 -5.90 6.43
C ALA A 107 10.57 -4.73 7.41
N SER A 108 11.54 -3.84 7.15
CA SER A 108 11.56 -2.54 7.78
C SER A 108 10.29 -1.78 7.38
N VAL A 109 9.91 -0.77 8.15
CA VAL A 109 8.68 0.03 7.99
C VAL A 109 8.34 0.21 6.50
N LEU A 110 7.25 -0.43 6.05
CA LEU A 110 6.87 -0.43 4.65
C LEU A 110 6.47 0.98 4.23
N THR A 111 7.26 1.59 3.36
CA THR A 111 6.92 2.88 2.75
C THR A 111 5.89 2.68 1.63
N PRO A 112 4.77 3.42 1.63
CA PRO A 112 3.80 3.37 0.54
C PRO A 112 4.44 3.72 -0.80
N LEU A 113 4.09 2.98 -1.85
CA LEU A 113 4.60 3.25 -3.20
C LEU A 113 3.93 4.48 -3.81
N THR A 114 4.73 5.39 -4.37
CA THR A 114 4.24 6.55 -5.11
C THR A 114 3.52 6.13 -6.41
N ARG A 115 2.78 7.05 -7.01
CA ARG A 115 2.09 6.82 -8.29
C ARG A 115 3.10 6.49 -9.40
N GLU A 116 4.20 7.23 -9.44
CA GLU A 116 5.24 7.14 -10.45
C GLU A 116 5.96 5.81 -10.34
N THR A 117 6.30 5.39 -9.11
CA THR A 117 6.93 4.07 -8.87
C THR A 117 6.00 2.94 -9.28
N ARG A 118 4.69 3.01 -8.95
CA ARG A 118 3.73 1.97 -9.39
C ARG A 118 3.64 1.88 -10.90
N LYS A 119 3.54 3.01 -11.60
CA LYS A 119 3.48 3.04 -13.06
C LYS A 119 4.78 2.53 -13.69
N PHE A 120 5.93 2.91 -13.13
CA PHE A 120 7.23 2.38 -13.55
C PHE A 120 7.30 0.86 -13.39
N LEU A 121 6.92 0.33 -12.23
CA LEU A 121 6.90 -1.12 -12.01
C LEU A 121 6.00 -1.84 -13.03
N LEU A 122 4.78 -1.35 -13.24
CA LEU A 122 3.86 -1.95 -14.21
C LEU A 122 4.40 -1.93 -15.64
N THR A 123 4.94 -0.80 -16.09
CA THR A 123 5.37 -0.64 -17.48
C THR A 123 6.70 -1.33 -17.80
N PHE A 124 7.65 -1.33 -16.85
CA PHE A 124 9.03 -1.73 -17.14
C PHE A 124 9.47 -3.02 -16.47
N VAL A 125 8.81 -3.42 -15.38
CA VAL A 125 9.17 -4.63 -14.61
C VAL A 125 8.19 -5.76 -14.90
N PHE A 126 6.91 -5.44 -15.09
CA PHE A 126 5.85 -6.42 -15.32
C PHE A 126 5.28 -6.40 -16.74
N ASP A 127 5.88 -5.62 -17.65
CA ASP A 127 5.50 -5.52 -19.07
C ASP A 127 3.99 -5.29 -19.32
N VAL A 128 3.32 -4.59 -18.41
CA VAL A 128 1.89 -4.29 -18.53
C VAL A 128 1.70 -3.18 -19.56
N SER A 129 0.81 -3.43 -20.52
CA SER A 129 0.47 -2.47 -21.57
C SER A 129 0.00 -1.14 -20.99
N SER A 130 0.44 -0.05 -21.59
CA SER A 130 -0.01 1.30 -21.22
C SER A 130 -1.53 1.47 -21.34
N GLU A 131 -2.18 0.69 -22.20
CA GLU A 131 -3.65 0.69 -22.35
C GLU A 131 -4.35 0.07 -21.14
N ASP A 132 -3.84 -1.06 -20.65
CA ASP A 132 -4.38 -1.73 -19.46
C ASP A 132 -4.17 -0.89 -18.20
N ILE A 133 -3.01 -0.24 -18.09
CA ILE A 133 -2.75 0.74 -17.03
C ILE A 133 -3.82 1.84 -17.05
N LYS A 134 -4.08 2.46 -18.22
CA LYS A 134 -5.11 3.51 -18.35
C LYS A 134 -6.52 2.99 -18.07
N ARG A 135 -6.83 1.76 -18.50
CA ARG A 135 -8.12 1.10 -18.24
C ARG A 135 -8.33 0.91 -16.75
N SER A 136 -7.31 0.43 -16.04
CA SER A 136 -7.33 0.22 -14.60
C SER A 136 -7.53 1.53 -13.82
N GLU A 137 -6.84 2.61 -14.22
CA GLU A 137 -7.00 3.96 -13.65
C GLU A 137 -8.44 4.46 -13.81
N LYS A 138 -9.01 4.32 -15.01
CA LYS A 138 -10.40 4.72 -15.29
C LYS A 138 -11.40 3.91 -14.46
N SER A 139 -11.18 2.60 -14.32
CA SER A 139 -12.05 1.73 -13.51
C SER A 139 -12.03 2.16 -12.04
N ALA A 140 -10.83 2.34 -11.46
CA ALA A 140 -10.68 2.79 -10.08
C ALA A 140 -11.35 4.15 -9.85
N ALA A 141 -11.16 5.12 -10.76
CA ALA A 141 -11.80 6.43 -10.68
C ALA A 141 -13.34 6.35 -10.75
N LYS A 142 -13.88 5.47 -11.60
CA LYS A 142 -15.32 5.21 -11.68
C LYS A 142 -15.86 4.65 -10.37
N ILE A 143 -15.19 3.66 -9.78
CA ILE A 143 -15.58 3.06 -8.50
C ILE A 143 -15.51 4.09 -7.37
N GLN A 144 -14.50 4.96 -7.36
CA GLN A 144 -14.39 6.05 -6.38
C GLN A 144 -15.57 7.03 -6.50
N ALA A 145 -15.91 7.46 -7.72
CA ALA A 145 -17.04 8.35 -7.96
C ALA A 145 -18.35 7.73 -7.46
N GLN A 146 -18.60 6.46 -7.79
CA GLN A 146 -19.76 5.71 -7.31
C GLN A 146 -19.80 5.63 -5.78
N ARG A 147 -18.66 5.34 -5.13
CA ARG A 147 -18.57 5.31 -3.66
C ARG A 147 -18.88 6.66 -3.03
N HIS A 148 -18.37 7.76 -3.59
CA HIS A 148 -18.67 9.10 -3.10
C HIS A 148 -20.16 9.43 -3.21
N GLU A 149 -20.81 9.03 -4.32
CA GLU A 149 -22.24 9.20 -4.49
C GLU A 149 -23.04 8.40 -3.46
N THR A 150 -22.71 7.11 -3.27
CA THR A 150 -23.35 6.27 -2.24
C THR A 150 -23.20 6.87 -0.84
N ILE A 151 -22.02 7.38 -0.49
CA ILE A 151 -21.79 8.03 0.81
C ILE A 151 -22.69 9.27 0.95
N LYS A 152 -22.79 10.11 -0.08
CA LYS A 152 -23.69 11.29 -0.06
C LYS A 152 -25.14 10.88 0.15
N GLN A 153 -25.62 9.86 -0.57
CA GLN A 153 -26.98 9.33 -0.42
C GLN A 153 -27.23 8.78 0.99
N LEU A 154 -26.28 8.04 1.56
CA LEU A 154 -26.39 7.52 2.92
C LEU A 154 -26.43 8.64 3.97
N LEU A 155 -25.62 9.68 3.82
CA LEU A 155 -25.64 10.84 4.71
C LEU A 155 -26.97 11.61 4.60
N HIS A 156 -27.48 11.79 3.39
CA HIS A 156 -28.79 12.40 3.15
C HIS A 156 -29.92 11.61 3.81
N ASN A 157 -29.96 10.29 3.61
CA ASN A 157 -30.96 9.40 4.22
C ASN A 157 -30.86 9.39 5.74
N LYS A 158 -29.65 9.43 6.30
CA LYS A 158 -29.42 9.54 7.75
C LYS A 158 -29.97 10.85 8.32
N ALA A 159 -29.82 11.96 7.61
CA ALA A 159 -30.38 13.25 8.01
C ALA A 159 -31.91 13.24 8.02
N ILE A 160 -32.54 12.64 6.98
CA ILE A 160 -34.00 12.47 6.94
C ILE A 160 -34.50 11.61 8.11
N ARG A 161 -33.82 10.48 8.40
CA ARG A 161 -34.19 9.60 9.51
C ARG A 161 -34.11 10.31 10.85
N ARG A 162 -33.06 11.10 11.10
CA ARG A 162 -32.92 11.91 12.32
C ARG A 162 -34.06 12.90 12.51
N LYS A 163 -34.49 13.58 11.44
CA LYS A 163 -35.64 14.52 11.49
C LYS A 163 -36.96 13.80 11.78
N LYS A 164 -37.12 12.55 11.34
CA LYS A 164 -38.33 11.75 11.62
C LYS A 164 -38.34 11.15 13.04
N SER A 165 -37.18 10.73 13.56
CA SER A 165 -37.11 10.05 14.87
C SER A 165 -37.19 10.99 16.07
N PHE A 166 -36.91 12.28 15.88
CA PHE A 166 -37.07 13.31 16.90
C PHE A 166 -37.89 14.44 16.29
N PRO A 167 -39.25 14.38 16.34
CA PRO A 167 -40.03 15.57 16.07
C PRO A 167 -39.51 16.66 17.02
N PRO A 168 -39.35 17.92 16.55
CA PRO A 168 -38.94 19.00 17.43
C PRO A 168 -39.88 18.98 18.63
N ARG A 169 -39.29 18.82 19.83
CA ARG A 169 -40.02 18.94 21.08
C ARG A 169 -40.74 20.28 20.97
N GLN A 170 -42.08 20.27 20.99
CA GLN A 170 -42.83 21.51 21.08
C GLN A 170 -42.36 22.16 22.38
N VAL A 171 -41.48 23.15 22.24
CA VAL A 171 -41.17 24.05 23.34
C VAL A 171 -42.39 24.92 23.36
N ASP A 172 -43.28 24.66 24.32
CA ASP A 172 -44.40 25.53 24.61
C ASP A 172 -43.80 26.91 24.87
N THR A 173 -43.77 27.71 23.82
CA THR A 173 -43.22 29.04 23.87
C THR A 173 -44.36 29.86 24.43
N PRO A 174 -44.22 30.49 25.61
CA PRO A 174 -45.30 31.29 26.16
C PRO A 174 -45.68 32.34 25.11
N GLU A 175 -46.95 32.28 24.75
CA GLU A 175 -47.63 33.06 23.74
C GLU A 175 -47.55 34.55 24.12
N LEU A 176 -46.50 35.22 23.64
CA LEU A 176 -46.44 36.67 23.62
C LEU A 176 -47.12 37.11 22.33
N GLU A 177 -48.39 37.45 22.48
CA GLU A 177 -49.23 38.01 21.43
C GLU A 177 -48.60 39.28 20.80
N ASN A 178 -48.87 39.42 19.51
CA ASN A 178 -48.98 40.69 18.77
C ASN A 178 -47.69 41.39 18.33
N THR A 179 -47.27 41.13 17.09
CA THR A 179 -47.13 42.19 16.05
C THR A 179 -47.13 41.60 14.65
N SER A 180 -48.09 42.07 13.85
CA SER A 180 -48.27 41.76 12.43
C SER A 180 -47.06 42.20 11.58
N THR A 181 -46.41 41.27 10.90
CA THR A 181 -45.52 41.61 9.77
C THR A 181 -45.79 40.72 8.56
N THR A 182 -45.91 41.42 7.43
CA THR A 182 -46.46 41.05 6.14
C THR A 182 -45.66 39.99 5.38
N THR A 183 -46.42 39.08 4.77
CA THR A 183 -46.04 38.08 3.76
C THR A 183 -45.28 38.69 2.58
N THR A 184 -44.04 38.25 2.35
CA THR A 184 -43.31 38.47 1.09
C THR A 184 -43.07 37.13 0.40
N THR A 185 -43.65 37.00 -0.79
CA THR A 185 -43.63 35.87 -1.71
C THR A 185 -42.20 35.56 -2.20
N SER A 186 -41.62 34.46 -1.69
CA SER A 186 -40.29 33.98 -2.08
C SER A 186 -40.36 33.27 -3.44
N SER A 187 -39.94 33.97 -4.49
CA SER A 187 -39.74 33.44 -5.83
C SER A 187 -38.69 32.33 -5.85
N LYS A 188 -39.04 31.22 -6.48
CA LYS A 188 -38.23 30.02 -6.69
C LYS A 188 -37.04 30.33 -7.63
N PRO A 189 -35.77 30.15 -7.24
CA PRO A 189 -34.66 30.33 -8.18
C PRO A 189 -34.64 29.19 -9.20
N GLN A 190 -34.80 29.52 -10.48
CA GLN A 190 -34.54 28.60 -11.58
C GLN A 190 -33.02 28.33 -11.63
N VAL A 191 -32.63 27.07 -11.47
CA VAL A 191 -31.27 26.61 -11.68
C VAL A 191 -31.06 26.45 -13.19
N VAL A 192 -30.43 27.43 -13.81
CA VAL A 192 -29.92 27.35 -15.17
C VAL A 192 -28.71 26.40 -15.14
N ILE A 193 -28.83 25.26 -15.81
CA ILE A 193 -27.73 24.32 -16.04
C ILE A 193 -26.92 24.91 -17.19
N GLU A 194 -25.81 25.60 -16.87
CA GLU A 194 -24.85 26.05 -17.88
C GLU A 194 -24.11 24.84 -18.47
N ASP A 195 -24.09 24.77 -19.81
CA ASP A 195 -23.35 23.78 -20.57
C ASP A 195 -21.83 23.86 -20.26
N PRO A 196 -21.15 22.72 -20.08
CA PRO A 196 -19.72 22.70 -19.82
C PRO A 196 -18.95 23.25 -21.03
N LEU A 197 -18.24 24.35 -20.80
CA LEU A 197 -17.40 25.08 -21.75
C LEU A 197 -16.57 24.18 -22.68
N PRO A 198 -16.36 24.59 -23.95
CA PRO A 198 -15.55 23.85 -24.91
C PRO A 198 -14.10 23.72 -24.42
N ARG A 199 -13.64 22.47 -24.31
CA ARG A 199 -12.26 22.15 -23.96
C ARG A 199 -11.32 22.72 -25.01
N LYS A 200 -10.57 23.76 -24.63
CA LYS A 200 -9.48 24.31 -25.45
C LYS A 200 -8.49 23.18 -25.74
N HIS A 201 -8.32 22.87 -27.03
CA HIS A 201 -7.29 21.96 -27.52
C HIS A 201 -5.92 22.55 -27.15
N VAL A 202 -5.29 22.00 -26.11
CA VAL A 202 -3.91 22.33 -25.77
C VAL A 202 -3.02 21.67 -26.83
N ALA A 203 -2.50 22.48 -27.75
CA ALA A 203 -1.50 22.03 -28.70
C ALA A 203 -0.31 21.47 -27.91
N GLY A 204 -0.10 20.16 -28.04
CA GLY A 204 0.88 19.41 -27.26
C GLY A 204 2.29 19.94 -27.47
N ASN A 205 2.97 20.26 -26.37
CA ASN A 205 4.36 20.69 -26.36
C ASN A 205 5.29 19.49 -26.65
N THR A 206 5.42 19.13 -27.92
CA THR A 206 6.21 17.97 -28.41
C THR A 206 7.69 18.04 -28.04
N LYS A 207 8.22 19.24 -27.78
CA LYS A 207 9.61 19.43 -27.33
C LYS A 207 9.85 18.92 -25.91
N LEU A 208 8.85 19.02 -25.03
CA LEU A 208 8.98 18.55 -23.64
C LEU A 208 8.97 17.01 -23.59
N LEU A 209 8.14 16.37 -24.41
CA LEU A 209 8.06 14.91 -24.53
C LEU A 209 9.40 14.30 -24.96
N ARG A 210 10.07 14.88 -25.97
CA ARG A 210 11.40 14.41 -26.42
C ARG A 210 12.46 14.50 -25.32
N LYS A 211 12.50 15.61 -24.56
CA LYS A 211 13.44 15.76 -23.43
C LYS A 211 13.22 14.72 -22.33
N VAL A 212 11.96 14.38 -22.05
CA VAL A 212 11.63 13.34 -21.06
C VAL A 212 12.04 11.95 -21.54
N GLU A 213 11.89 11.67 -22.83
CA GLU A 213 12.31 10.40 -23.45
C GLU A 213 13.83 10.22 -23.44
N ASP A 214 14.59 11.27 -23.74
CA ASP A 214 16.06 11.24 -23.69
C ASP A 214 16.58 11.04 -22.25
N ALA A 215 15.96 11.70 -21.27
CA ALA A 215 16.31 11.51 -19.86
C ALA A 215 16.01 10.07 -19.38
N ARG A 216 14.91 9.48 -19.84
CA ARG A 216 14.54 8.09 -19.56
C ARG A 216 15.56 7.10 -20.13
N LYS A 217 16.04 7.30 -21.36
CA LYS A 217 17.08 6.45 -21.96
C LYS A 217 18.37 6.48 -21.14
N ARG A 218 18.82 7.68 -20.73
CA ARG A 218 20.02 7.83 -19.89
C ARG A 218 19.91 7.15 -18.53
N LEU A 219 18.76 7.24 -17.88
CA LEU A 219 18.51 6.58 -16.59
C LEU A 219 18.49 5.05 -16.71
N LEU A 220 17.93 4.52 -17.80
CA LEU A 220 18.00 3.09 -18.09
C LEU A 220 19.45 2.65 -18.32
N GLU A 221 20.20 3.34 -19.16
CA GLU A 221 21.62 3.01 -19.39
C GLU A 221 22.44 3.03 -18.10
N GLN A 222 22.24 4.03 -17.23
CA GLN A 222 22.91 4.10 -15.92
C GLN A 222 22.47 2.98 -14.97
N GLY A 223 21.17 2.67 -14.91
CA GLY A 223 20.63 1.61 -14.07
C GLY A 223 21.12 0.22 -14.48
N TRP A 224 21.17 -0.06 -15.78
CA TRP A 224 21.72 -1.31 -16.32
C TRP A 224 23.23 -1.42 -16.07
N ALA A 225 23.98 -0.32 -16.17
CA ALA A 225 25.40 -0.30 -15.83
C ALA A 225 25.67 -0.61 -14.34
N THR A 226 24.81 -0.14 -13.43
CA THR A 226 24.91 -0.50 -12.01
C THR A 226 24.55 -1.96 -11.75
N TYR A 227 23.54 -2.51 -12.44
CA TYR A 227 23.15 -3.91 -12.30
C TYR A 227 24.23 -4.87 -12.82
N ALA A 228 24.85 -4.56 -13.96
CA ALA A 228 25.93 -5.35 -14.55
C ALA A 228 27.22 -5.38 -13.69
N ARG A 229 27.43 -4.39 -12.82
CA ARG A 229 28.60 -4.32 -11.92
C ARG A 229 28.40 -5.11 -10.62
N LEU A 230 27.19 -5.58 -10.34
CA LEU A 230 26.80 -6.37 -9.17
C LEU A 230 26.74 -7.88 -9.46
N GLN A 231 27.02 -8.30 -10.70
CA GLN A 231 27.19 -9.69 -11.12
C GLN A 231 28.68 -9.96 -11.36
#